data_AF-A0A1H0QTF1-F1
#
_entry.id   AF-A0A1H0QTF1-F1
#
_cell.length_a   1.000
_cell.length_b   1.000
_cell.length_c   1.000
_cell.angle_alpha   90.00
_cell.angle_beta   90.00
_cell.angle_gamma   90.00
#
_symmetry.space_group_name_H-M   'P 1'
#
loop_
_entity.id
_entity.type
_entity.pdbx_description
1 polymer ?
#
loop_
_entity_poly.entity_id
_entity_poly.type
_entity_poly.pdbx_seq_one_letter_code
_entity_poly.pdbx_strand_id
1 'polypeptide(L)'
;MTIRFDGDRHAQLVEVLRDATESIGRHLENLDAIVAAGRDEWTGDARTAYDTAHRQWSQALERMNANLDDAASGMDAARSAFATAEALVTRLWVRA
;
A
#
# COMPACT_ATOMS: atom_id res chain seq x y z
N MET A 1 20.22 25.24 11.14
CA MET A 1 20.30 23.81 10.79
C MET A 1 18.88 23.34 10.54
N THR A 2 18.53 23.02 9.29
CA THR A 2 17.15 22.63 8.93
C THR A 2 17.16 21.14 8.63
N ILE A 3 16.50 20.35 9.46
CA ILE A 3 16.30 18.94 9.17
C ILE A 3 15.16 18.87 8.15
N ARG A 4 15.44 18.45 6.91
CA ARG A 4 14.44 18.41 5.83
C ARG A 4 13.81 17.03 5.75
N PHE A 5 12.60 16.90 6.27
CA PHE A 5 11.72 15.75 6.05
C PHE A 5 10.74 16.07 4.92
N ASP A 6 10.72 15.25 3.88
CA ASP A 6 9.83 15.41 2.73
C ASP A 6 8.61 14.50 2.90
N GLY A 7 7.82 14.80 3.92
CA GLY A 7 6.67 13.99 4.33
C GLY A 7 5.62 13.90 3.23
N ASP A 8 5.38 15.01 2.55
CA ASP A 8 4.33 15.13 1.54
C ASP A 8 4.66 14.27 0.30
N ARG A 9 5.93 14.19 -0.12
CA ARG A 9 6.34 13.32 -1.24
C ARG A 9 6.11 11.84 -0.97
N HIS A 10 6.37 11.39 0.26
CA HIS A 10 6.18 9.98 0.60
C HIS A 10 4.70 9.66 0.87
N ALA A 11 3.91 10.58 1.43
CA ALA A 11 2.45 10.44 1.46
C ALA A 11 1.87 10.28 0.05
N GLN A 12 2.32 11.10 -0.91
CA GLN A 12 1.91 11.00 -2.31
C GLN A 12 2.30 9.66 -2.94
N LEU A 13 3.48 9.12 -2.62
CA LEU A 13 3.88 7.78 -3.10
C LEU A 13 2.95 6.69 -2.55
N VAL A 14 2.60 6.75 -1.26
CA VAL A 14 1.69 5.79 -0.64
C VAL A 14 0.30 5.86 -1.30
N GLU A 15 -0.22 7.05 -1.57
CA GLU A 15 -1.49 7.22 -2.30
C GLU A 15 -1.44 6.60 -3.70
N VAL A 16 -0.41 6.91 -4.50
CA VAL A 16 -0.25 6.33 -5.84
C VAL A 16 -0.18 4.80 -5.80
N LEU A 17 0.51 4.23 -4.81
CA LEU A 17 0.60 2.78 -4.64
C LEU A 17 -0.71 2.15 -4.18
N ARG A 18 -1.50 2.84 -3.33
CA ARG A 18 -2.85 2.40 -2.94
C ARG A 18 -3.77 2.37 -4.16
N ASP A 19 -3.81 3.44 -4.95
CA ASP A 19 -4.61 3.50 -6.19
C ASP A 19 -4.25 2.38 -7.16
N ALA A 20 -2.95 2.10 -7.32
CA ALA A 20 -2.47 1.01 -8.15
C ALA A 20 -2.92 -0.36 -7.60
N THR A 21 -2.85 -0.56 -6.28
CA THR A 21 -3.26 -1.80 -5.61
C THR A 21 -4.77 -2.04 -5.76
N GLU A 22 -5.59 -1.01 -5.59
CA GLU A 22 -7.04 -1.07 -5.83
C GLU A 22 -7.37 -1.37 -7.29
N SER A 23 -6.63 -0.79 -8.24
CA SER A 23 -6.79 -1.07 -9.67
C SER A 23 -6.48 -2.54 -10.00
N ILE A 24 -5.42 -3.10 -9.41
CA ILE A 24 -5.07 -4.52 -9.55
C ILE A 24 -6.18 -5.39 -8.96
N GLY A 25 -6.69 -5.07 -7.77
CA GLY A 25 -7.80 -5.78 -7.13
C GLY A 25 -9.03 -5.87 -8.05
N ARG A 26 -9.46 -4.74 -8.61
CA ARG A 26 -10.57 -4.70 -9.58
C ARG A 26 -10.30 -5.52 -10.85
N HIS A 27 -9.05 -5.54 -11.33
CA HIS A 27 -8.70 -6.36 -12.49
C HIS A 27 -8.80 -7.86 -12.18
N LEU A 28 -8.41 -8.29 -10.98
CA LEU A 28 -8.55 -9.68 -10.55
C LEU A 28 -10.02 -10.07 -10.38
N GLU A 29 -10.84 -9.22 -9.76
CA GLU A 29 -12.29 -9.45 -9.64
C GLU A 29 -12.96 -9.61 -11.02
N ASN A 30 -12.57 -8.77 -11.98
CA ASN A 30 -13.05 -8.89 -13.36
C ASN A 30 -12.56 -10.19 -14.02
N LEU A 31 -11.31 -10.58 -13.78
CA LEU A 31 -10.77 -11.86 -14.24
C LEU A 31 -11.56 -13.04 -13.67
N ASP A 32 -11.89 -13.02 -12.37
CA ASP A 32 -12.72 -14.04 -11.73
C ASP A 32 -14.12 -14.11 -12.34
N ALA A 33 -14.73 -12.97 -12.65
CA ALA A 33 -16.05 -12.94 -13.29
C ALA A 33 -16.02 -13.57 -14.69
N ILE A 34 -14.99 -13.26 -15.49
CA ILE A 34 -14.78 -13.84 -16.82
C ILE A 34 -14.51 -15.35 -16.72
N VAL A 35 -13.65 -15.74 -15.78
CA VAL A 35 -13.29 -17.15 -15.58
C VAL A 35 -14.46 -17.95 -15.07
N ALA A 36 -15.27 -17.42 -14.14
CA ALA A 36 -16.48 -18.06 -13.66
C ALA A 36 -17.47 -18.40 -14.79
N ALA A 37 -17.56 -17.56 -15.83
CA ALA A 37 -18.42 -17.80 -16.98
C ALA A 37 -17.94 -18.95 -17.89
N GLY A 38 -16.64 -19.26 -17.91
CA GLY A 38 -16.04 -20.34 -18.72
C GLY A 38 -15.57 -21.55 -17.91
N ARG A 39 -15.77 -21.54 -16.59
CA ARG A 39 -15.16 -22.50 -15.66
C ARG A 39 -15.67 -23.93 -15.84
N ASP A 40 -16.89 -24.09 -16.35
CA ASP A 40 -17.51 -25.39 -16.59
C ASP A 40 -16.85 -26.16 -17.75
N GLU A 41 -16.15 -25.45 -18.65
CA GLU A 41 -15.40 -26.05 -19.77
C GLU A 41 -13.95 -26.39 -19.42
N TRP A 42 -13.46 -25.93 -18.26
CA TRP A 42 -12.08 -26.16 -17.84
C TRP A 42 -11.90 -27.55 -17.24
N THR A 43 -10.95 -28.31 -17.79
CA THR A 43 -10.52 -29.58 -17.21
C THR A 43 -9.73 -29.35 -15.91
N GLY A 44 -9.62 -30.38 -15.07
CA GLY A 44 -9.14 -30.29 -13.69
C GLY A 44 -7.80 -29.56 -13.49
N ASP A 45 -6.86 -29.70 -14.43
CA ASP A 45 -5.54 -29.05 -14.33
C ASP A 45 -5.62 -27.54 -14.55
N ALA A 46 -6.42 -27.08 -15.52
CA ALA A 46 -6.61 -25.65 -15.80
C ALA A 46 -7.31 -24.95 -14.62
N ARG A 47 -8.32 -25.60 -14.05
CA ARG A 47 -9.01 -25.11 -12.85
C ARG A 47 -8.07 -25.05 -11.64
N THR A 48 -7.25 -26.08 -11.44
CA THR A 48 -6.30 -26.13 -10.32
C THR A 48 -5.20 -25.07 -10.44
N ALA A 49 -4.69 -24.84 -11.66
CA ALA A 49 -3.70 -23.81 -11.93
C ALA A 49 -4.27 -22.42 -11.65
N TYR A 50 -5.50 -22.15 -12.10
CA TYR A 50 -6.17 -20.89 -11.83
C TYR A 50 -6.45 -20.68 -10.34
N ASP A 51 -7.04 -21.65 -9.66
CA ASP A 51 -7.34 -21.55 -8.23
C ASP A 51 -6.05 -21.29 -7.41
N THR A 52 -4.91 -21.83 -7.87
CA THR A 52 -3.60 -21.57 -7.28
C THR A 52 -3.11 -20.16 -7.55
N ALA A 53 -3.17 -19.70 -8.80
CA ALA A 53 -2.77 -18.34 -9.19
C ALA A 53 -3.63 -17.30 -8.46
N HIS A 54 -4.95 -17.49 -8.44
CA HIS A 54 -5.90 -16.65 -7.73
C HIS A 54 -5.52 -16.51 -6.25
N ARG A 55 -5.33 -17.64 -5.53
CA ARG A 55 -4.88 -17.60 -4.12
C ARG A 55 -3.57 -16.84 -3.93
N GLN A 56 -2.59 -17.03 -4.81
CA GLN A 56 -1.30 -16.35 -4.71
C GLN A 56 -1.42 -14.84 -4.89
N TRP A 57 -2.23 -14.40 -5.85
CA TRP A 57 -2.47 -12.99 -6.11
C TRP A 57 -3.29 -12.32 -5.00
N SER A 58 -4.34 -12.98 -4.48
CA SER A 58 -5.10 -12.47 -3.32
C SER A 58 -4.18 -12.26 -2.11
N GLN A 59 -3.33 -13.24 -1.79
CA GLN A 59 -2.36 -13.11 -0.70
C GLN A 59 -1.32 -12.01 -0.95
N ALA A 60 -0.91 -11.80 -2.20
CA ALA A 60 0.02 -10.73 -2.54
C ALA A 60 -0.62 -9.35 -2.36
N LEU A 61 -1.88 -9.18 -2.75
CA LEU A 61 -2.65 -7.95 -2.53
C LEU A 61 -2.86 -7.67 -1.04
N GLU A 62 -3.23 -8.67 -0.25
CA GLU A 62 -3.38 -8.53 1.21
C GLU A 62 -2.07 -8.05 1.86
N ARG A 63 -0.93 -8.66 1.50
CA ARG A 63 0.39 -8.24 1.99
C ARG A 63 0.75 -6.82 1.54
N MET A 64 0.41 -6.46 0.29
CA MET A 64 0.70 -5.12 -0.22
C MET A 64 -0.10 -4.05 0.52
N ASN A 65 -1.39 -4.30 0.76
CA ASN A 65 -2.24 -3.40 1.56
C ASN A 65 -1.71 -3.23 2.98
N ALA A 66 -1.35 -4.33 3.66
CA ALA A 66 -0.77 -4.26 5.00
C ALA A 66 0.53 -3.42 5.03
N ASN A 67 1.43 -3.63 4.07
CA ASN A 67 2.68 -2.86 3.98
C ASN A 67 2.43 -1.36 3.70
N LEU A 68 1.41 -1.03 2.91
CA LEU A 68 1.05 0.36 2.63
C LEU A 68 0.45 1.06 3.86
N ASP A 69 -0.34 0.34 4.66
CA ASP A 69 -0.88 0.84 5.92
C ASP A 69 0.22 1.05 6.97
N ASP A 70 1.19 0.13 7.05
CA ASP A 70 2.38 0.28 7.89
C ASP A 70 3.22 1.48 7.45
N ALA A 71 3.42 1.66 6.14
CA ALA A 71 4.16 2.80 5.59
C ALA A 71 3.46 4.14 5.88
N ALA A 72 2.13 4.19 5.76
CA ALA A 72 1.34 5.37 6.11
C ALA A 72 1.48 5.71 7.60
N SER A 73 1.34 4.69 8.47
CA SER A 73 1.46 4.86 9.93
C SER A 73 2.86 5.32 10.33
N GLY A 74 3.90 4.77 9.71
CA GLY A 74 5.29 5.18 9.92
C GLY A 74 5.56 6.63 9.49
N MET A 75 4.92 7.10 8.40
CA MET A 75 4.97 8.48 7.96
C MET A 75 4.35 9.43 9.00
N ASP A 76 3.18 9.11 9.53
CA ASP A 76 2.52 9.92 10.54
C ASP A 76 3.36 10.04 11.82
N ALA A 77 3.98 8.93 12.24
CA ALA A 77 4.90 8.92 13.36
C ALA A 77 6.13 9.81 13.11
N ALA A 78 6.72 9.72 11.91
CA ALA A 78 7.86 10.55 11.52
C ALA A 78 7.47 12.04 11.48
N ARG A 79 6.32 12.40 10.90
CA ARG A 79 5.82 13.78 10.85
C ARG A 79 5.66 14.37 12.25
N SER A 80 5.09 13.61 13.18
CA SER A 80 4.94 14.00 14.59
C SER A 80 6.30 14.21 15.29
N ALA A 81 7.26 13.33 15.05
CA ALA A 81 8.61 13.45 15.60
C ALA A 81 9.34 14.71 15.06
N PHE A 82 9.24 15.00 13.77
CA PHE A 82 9.83 16.20 13.17
C PHE A 82 9.21 17.48 13.72
N ALA A 83 7.89 17.56 13.83
CA ALA A 83 7.21 18.72 14.41
C ALA A 83 7.65 18.95 15.88
N THR A 84 7.81 17.87 16.64
CA THR A 84 8.30 17.94 18.02
C THR A 84 9.75 18.46 18.07
N ALA A 85 10.63 17.95 17.21
CA ALA A 85 12.03 18.38 17.14
C ALA A 85 12.14 19.85 16.76
N GLU A 86 11.36 20.32 15.79
CA GLU A 86 11.34 21.72 15.35
C GLU A 86 10.87 22.66 16.48
N ALA A 87 9.82 22.27 17.21
CA ALA A 87 9.34 23.03 18.36
C ALA A 87 10.40 23.13 19.47
N LEU A 88 11.15 22.05 19.73
CA LEU A 88 12.24 22.03 20.70
C LEU A 88 13.40 22.95 20.28
N VAL A 89 13.84 22.85 19.03
CA VAL A 89 14.89 23.73 18.48
C VAL A 89 14.47 25.19 18.57
N THR A 90 13.25 25.52 18.17
CA THR A 90 12.71 26.88 18.26
C THR A 90 12.74 27.41 19.69
N ARG A 91 12.31 26.60 20.68
CA ARG A 91 12.35 26.99 22.10
C ARG A 91 13.77 27.25 22.61
N LEU A 92 14.76 26.47 22.18
CA LEU A 92 16.15 26.65 22.58
C LEU A 92 16.73 27.94 22.00
N TRP A 93 16.40 28.27 20.76
CA TRP A 93 16.91 29.45 20.05
C TRP A 93 16.25 30.75 20.48
N VAL A 94 14.98 30.73 20.91
CA VAL A 94 14.30 31.91 21.47
C VAL A 94 14.82 32.27 22.87
N ARG A 95 15.49 31.33 23.56
CA ARG A 95 16.02 31.49 24.92
C ARG A 95 17.51 31.80 24.98
N ALA A 96 18.19 31.81 23.83
CA ALA A 96 19.61 32.13 23.66
C ALA A 96 19.76 33.56 23.14
#